data_AF-A0A9X5XGF0-F1
#
_entry.id   AF-A0A9X5XGF0-F1
#
_cell.length_a   1.000
_cell.length_b   1.000
_cell.length_c   1.000
_cell.angle_alpha   90.00
_cell.angle_beta   90.00
_cell.angle_gamma   90.00
#
_symmetry.space_group_name_H-M   'P 1'
#
loop_
_entity.id
_entity.type
_entity.pdbx_description
1 polymer ?
#
loop_
_entity_poly.entity_id
_entity_poly.type
_entity_poly.pdbx_seq_one_letter_code
_entity_poly.pdbx_strand_id
1 'polypeptide(L)'
;LGLVVGHLILVFYHKHTQFAGPGKTNNNVVGMPLLPVYMAKAGGFFFLVFGVIAAIAAIASINPIWTMGPYRPDMVSTGAQPDWYMGFSEGLIRVMPGWEINVWGHTLVLGVFIPLVIFPLVLVAIAVYPFIESWVTGDKREHHILDRPRNVPTRTAFGAAWISWYFVLLVGGGNDIWATHFHLSINSITWFVRIGFFVVPVIVFVITKRVCLGLQRRDKDKVLHGRESGIIKRLPHGEFIEVHEPLSQEALHTLTAHEQYQPAAIGATVDENGVERKVKGSERLRSKLSEGFYGEESQIPKPTVEEYKEITSGHGHH
;
A
#
# COMPACT_ATOMS: atom_id res chain seq x y z
N LEU A 1 20.06 -17.73 -3.30
CA LEU A 1 19.51 -18.94 -2.64
C LEU A 1 19.53 -18.84 -1.11
N GLY A 2 20.66 -18.53 -0.46
CA GLY A 2 20.74 -18.46 1.03
C GLY A 2 19.69 -17.58 1.71
N LEU A 3 19.45 -16.35 1.20
CA LEU A 3 18.39 -15.47 1.72
C LEU A 3 16.98 -16.06 1.57
N VAL A 4 16.71 -16.78 0.48
CA VAL A 4 15.40 -17.44 0.25
C VAL A 4 15.20 -18.56 1.26
N VAL A 5 16.22 -19.38 1.49
CA VAL A 5 16.18 -20.45 2.50
C VAL A 5 15.97 -19.85 3.90
N GLY A 6 16.74 -18.83 4.26
CA GLY A 6 16.56 -18.11 5.53
C GLY A 6 15.16 -17.53 5.68
N HIS A 7 14.63 -16.88 4.64
CA HIS A 7 13.27 -16.35 4.61
C HIS A 7 12.21 -17.45 4.84
N LEU A 8 12.32 -18.58 4.13
CA LEU A 8 11.39 -19.70 4.28
C LEU A 8 11.46 -20.34 5.67
N ILE A 9 12.65 -20.43 6.27
CA ILE A 9 12.83 -20.90 7.66
C ILE A 9 12.10 -19.96 8.62
N LEU A 10 12.25 -18.65 8.47
CA LEU A 10 11.58 -17.67 9.33
C LEU A 10 10.05 -17.80 9.22
N VAL A 11 9.53 -17.90 7.99
CA VAL A 11 8.09 -18.07 7.75
C VAL A 11 7.55 -19.38 8.33
N PHE A 12 8.32 -20.47 8.23
CA PHE A 12 7.92 -21.77 8.79
C PHE A 12 7.96 -21.78 10.34
N TYR A 13 8.99 -21.18 10.92
CA TYR A 13 9.23 -21.14 12.36
C TYR A 13 8.26 -20.18 13.07
N HIS A 14 8.16 -18.94 12.59
CA HIS A 14 7.27 -17.91 13.15
C HIS A 14 5.80 -18.07 12.76
N LYS A 15 5.49 -19.04 11.88
CA LYS A 15 4.18 -19.27 11.27
C LYS A 15 3.73 -18.14 10.35
N HIS A 16 2.84 -18.48 9.41
CA HIS A 16 2.24 -17.50 8.53
C HIS A 16 1.20 -16.65 9.27
N THR A 17 1.20 -15.35 8.98
CA THR A 17 0.15 -14.41 9.38
C THR A 17 -1.17 -14.75 8.69
N GLN A 18 -2.31 -14.37 9.31
CA GLN A 18 -3.65 -14.63 8.78
C GLN A 18 -4.55 -13.40 8.89
N PHE A 19 -5.52 -13.24 7.99
CA PHE A 19 -6.56 -12.22 8.16
C PHE A 19 -7.50 -12.57 9.32
N ALA A 20 -8.00 -11.53 10.00
CA ALA A 20 -9.04 -11.67 11.02
C ALA A 20 -10.27 -12.43 10.45
N GLY A 21 -10.85 -13.28 11.29
CA GLY A 21 -12.03 -14.08 10.96
C GLY A 21 -12.42 -14.97 12.14
N PRO A 22 -13.51 -15.74 12.03
CA PRO A 22 -13.97 -16.59 13.13
C PRO A 22 -12.92 -17.61 13.57
N GLY A 23 -12.73 -17.73 14.88
CA GLY A 23 -11.76 -18.67 15.46
C GLY A 23 -10.29 -18.32 15.22
N LYS A 24 -9.98 -17.20 14.54
CA LYS A 24 -8.62 -16.74 14.27
C LYS A 24 -8.20 -15.73 15.33
N THR A 25 -7.14 -16.04 16.04
CA THR A 25 -6.57 -15.21 17.11
C THR A 25 -5.09 -14.96 16.82
N ASN A 26 -4.44 -14.09 17.60
CA ASN A 26 -2.99 -13.89 17.48
C ASN A 26 -2.20 -15.16 17.82
N ASN A 27 -2.75 -16.07 18.64
CA ASN A 27 -2.00 -17.22 19.16
C ASN A 27 -2.30 -18.52 18.41
N ASN A 28 -2.96 -18.45 17.26
CA ASN A 28 -3.25 -19.64 16.45
C ASN A 28 -3.11 -19.36 14.95
N VAL A 29 -3.10 -20.45 14.18
CA VAL A 29 -3.21 -20.40 12.72
C VAL A 29 -4.31 -21.35 12.31
N VAL A 30 -5.34 -20.82 11.64
CA VAL A 30 -6.46 -21.60 11.15
C VAL A 30 -6.30 -21.78 9.65
N GLY A 31 -6.07 -23.01 9.21
CA GLY A 31 -5.83 -23.31 7.81
C GLY A 31 -5.74 -24.80 7.53
N MET A 32 -5.38 -25.13 6.29
CA MET A 32 -5.21 -26.52 5.85
C MET A 32 -3.86 -27.06 6.36
N PRO A 33 -3.79 -28.35 6.75
CA PRO A 33 -2.51 -28.96 7.12
C PRO A 33 -1.55 -29.00 5.92
N LEU A 34 -0.25 -29.00 6.22
CA LEU A 34 0.80 -29.06 5.20
C LEU A 34 0.60 -30.25 4.25
N LEU A 35 0.32 -31.42 4.83
CA LEU A 35 0.03 -32.65 4.12
C LEU A 35 -1.40 -33.14 4.43
N PRO A 36 -2.13 -33.67 3.43
CA PRO A 36 -1.79 -33.71 2.00
C PRO A 36 -2.20 -32.43 1.24
N VAL A 37 -3.04 -31.59 1.85
CA VAL A 37 -3.84 -30.59 1.14
C VAL A 37 -2.99 -29.42 0.63
N TYR A 38 -2.20 -28.79 1.50
CA TYR A 38 -1.43 -27.61 1.10
C TYR A 38 -0.36 -27.97 0.08
N MET A 39 0.35 -29.09 0.26
CA MET A 39 1.38 -29.54 -0.68
C MET A 39 0.80 -29.80 -2.07
N ALA A 40 -0.37 -30.46 -2.16
CA ALA A 40 -1.03 -30.68 -3.44
C ALA A 40 -1.43 -29.36 -4.12
N LYS A 41 -1.97 -28.39 -3.36
CA LYS A 41 -2.32 -27.07 -3.89
C LYS A 41 -1.10 -26.26 -4.32
N ALA A 42 -0.04 -26.24 -3.52
CA ALA A 42 1.19 -25.53 -3.81
C ALA A 42 1.92 -26.12 -5.03
N GLY A 43 2.01 -27.45 -5.12
CA GLY A 43 2.55 -28.15 -6.29
C GLY A 43 1.71 -27.94 -7.54
N GLY A 44 0.37 -28.02 -7.43
CA GLY A 44 -0.53 -27.72 -8.53
C GLY A 44 -0.39 -26.27 -9.02
N PHE A 45 -0.31 -25.30 -8.10
CA PHE A 45 -0.07 -23.90 -8.45
C PHE A 45 1.30 -23.68 -9.11
N PHE A 46 2.34 -24.38 -8.66
CA PHE A 46 3.66 -24.38 -9.31
C PHE A 46 3.54 -24.83 -10.77
N PHE A 47 2.87 -25.95 -11.05
CA PHE A 47 2.70 -26.43 -12.43
C PHE A 47 1.85 -25.50 -13.29
N LEU A 48 0.84 -24.84 -12.72
CA LEU A 48 0.06 -23.81 -13.43
C LEU A 48 0.94 -22.62 -13.82
N VAL A 49 1.70 -22.06 -12.86
CA VAL A 49 2.62 -20.94 -13.11
C VAL A 49 3.69 -21.34 -14.13
N PHE A 50 4.30 -22.52 -13.96
CA PHE A 50 5.27 -23.07 -14.91
C PHE A 50 4.66 -23.22 -16.31
N GLY A 51 3.46 -23.79 -16.41
CA GLY A 51 2.77 -23.99 -17.69
C GLY A 51 2.49 -22.67 -18.40
N VAL A 52 2.05 -21.64 -17.68
CA VAL A 52 1.84 -20.29 -18.24
C VAL A 52 3.15 -19.67 -18.70
N ILE A 53 4.21 -19.74 -17.89
CA ILE A 53 5.53 -19.21 -18.26
C ILE A 53 6.10 -19.94 -19.48
N ALA A 54 6.00 -21.27 -19.52
CA ALA A 54 6.45 -22.07 -20.65
C ALA A 54 5.67 -21.76 -21.92
N ALA A 55 4.35 -21.58 -21.83
CA ALA A 55 3.52 -21.18 -22.96
C ALA A 55 3.89 -19.79 -23.50
N ILE A 56 4.10 -18.81 -22.62
CA ILE A 56 4.56 -17.47 -23.01
C ILE A 56 5.95 -17.56 -23.66
N ALA A 57 6.88 -18.29 -23.06
CA ALA A 57 8.24 -18.45 -23.61
C ALA A 57 8.27 -19.18 -24.96
N ALA A 58 7.30 -20.07 -25.23
CA ALA A 58 7.18 -20.77 -26.50
C ALA A 58 6.56 -19.90 -27.61
N ILE A 59 5.64 -19.00 -27.27
CA ILE A 59 4.87 -18.21 -28.25
C ILE A 59 5.48 -16.82 -28.47
N ALA A 60 5.99 -16.19 -27.42
CA ALA A 60 6.50 -14.82 -27.44
C ALA A 60 8.03 -14.80 -27.39
N SER A 61 8.65 -14.12 -28.35
CA SER A 61 10.07 -13.79 -28.29
C SER A 61 10.30 -12.67 -27.26
N ILE A 62 11.11 -12.94 -26.22
CA ILE A 62 11.34 -11.99 -25.11
C ILE A 62 12.58 -11.12 -25.35
N ASN A 63 13.74 -11.74 -25.60
CA ASN A 63 15.00 -11.04 -25.80
C ASN A 63 15.73 -11.58 -27.04
N PRO A 64 15.38 -11.11 -28.25
CA PRO A 64 15.95 -11.62 -29.49
C PRO A 64 17.38 -11.08 -29.71
N ILE A 65 18.35 -11.53 -28.90
CA ILE A 65 19.74 -11.03 -28.90
C ILE A 65 20.45 -11.11 -30.26
N TRP A 66 20.00 -12.02 -31.12
CA TRP A 66 20.50 -12.17 -32.49
C TRP A 66 20.15 -10.99 -33.40
N THR A 67 19.10 -10.20 -33.12
CA THR A 67 18.77 -8.99 -33.89
C THR A 67 19.59 -7.78 -33.47
N MET A 68 20.08 -7.76 -32.22
CA MET A 68 20.88 -6.66 -31.67
C MET A 68 22.37 -6.79 -32.03
N GLY A 69 22.87 -8.01 -32.20
CA GLY A 69 24.27 -8.27 -32.50
C GLY A 69 25.20 -8.13 -31.28
N PRO A 70 26.51 -8.32 -31.45
CA PRO A 70 27.48 -8.20 -30.37
C PRO A 70 27.62 -6.73 -29.90
N TYR A 71 27.86 -6.55 -28.61
CA TYR A 71 28.10 -5.23 -28.03
C TYR A 71 29.33 -4.56 -28.67
N ARG A 72 29.14 -3.30 -29.10
CA ARG A 72 30.18 -2.42 -29.63
C ARG A 72 30.02 -1.03 -29.01
N PRO A 73 31.07 -0.46 -28.42
CA PRO A 73 30.97 0.82 -27.71
C PRO A 73 30.70 2.01 -28.65
N ASP A 74 30.91 1.84 -29.95
CA ASP A 74 30.69 2.84 -31.00
C ASP A 74 29.30 2.72 -31.68
N MET A 75 28.45 1.79 -31.22
CA MET A 75 27.13 1.52 -31.80
C MET A 75 26.04 1.51 -30.73
N VAL A 76 24.86 2.04 -31.04
CA VAL A 76 23.68 2.05 -30.15
C VAL A 76 22.41 1.68 -30.91
N SER A 77 21.48 1.00 -30.24
CA SER A 77 20.16 0.69 -30.77
C SER A 77 19.14 1.79 -30.41
N THR A 78 18.06 1.87 -31.18
CA THR A 78 16.87 2.63 -30.80
C THR A 78 16.09 1.85 -29.74
N GLY A 79 15.49 2.53 -28.75
CA GLY A 79 14.73 1.83 -27.70
C GLY A 79 15.61 1.13 -26.66
N ALA A 80 16.86 1.57 -26.48
CA ALA A 80 17.73 1.04 -25.44
C ALA A 80 17.17 1.36 -24.05
N GLN A 81 16.51 0.37 -23.44
CA GLN A 81 15.85 0.45 -22.15
C GLN A 81 16.11 -0.85 -21.39
N PRO A 82 16.15 -0.81 -20.05
CA PRO A 82 16.23 -2.03 -19.26
C PRO A 82 14.87 -2.73 -19.22
N ASP A 83 14.85 -3.96 -18.69
CA ASP A 83 13.60 -4.66 -18.42
C ASP A 83 12.66 -3.84 -17.51
N TRP A 84 11.36 -4.09 -17.64
CA TRP A 84 10.29 -3.32 -16.97
C TRP A 84 10.50 -3.15 -15.45
N TYR A 85 11.07 -4.15 -14.75
CA TYR A 85 11.32 -4.08 -13.31
C TYR A 85 12.44 -3.09 -12.94
N MET A 86 13.32 -2.75 -13.89
CA MET A 86 14.34 -1.69 -13.77
C MET A 86 13.95 -0.40 -14.49
N GLY A 87 12.84 -0.38 -15.25
CA GLY A 87 12.41 0.78 -16.04
C GLY A 87 12.21 2.07 -15.24
N PHE A 88 11.83 1.97 -13.96
CA PHE A 88 11.71 3.14 -13.10
C PHE A 88 13.06 3.83 -12.82
N SER A 89 14.15 3.06 -12.74
CA SER A 89 15.49 3.60 -12.51
C SER A 89 16.00 4.37 -13.73
N GLU A 90 15.72 3.83 -14.93
CA GLU A 90 15.99 4.50 -16.20
C GLU A 90 15.15 5.78 -16.32
N GLY A 91 13.86 5.72 -15.99
CA GLY A 91 12.99 6.89 -16.00
C GLY A 91 13.45 7.99 -15.07
N LEU A 92 14.02 7.62 -13.91
CA LEU A 92 14.59 8.59 -12.98
C LEU A 92 15.80 9.31 -13.58
N ILE A 93 16.63 8.63 -14.36
CA ILE A 93 17.75 9.26 -15.07
C ILE A 93 17.23 10.17 -16.20
N ARG A 94 16.30 9.67 -17.03
CA ARG A 94 15.77 10.42 -18.19
C ARG A 94 14.99 11.67 -17.81
N VAL A 95 14.33 11.65 -16.65
CA VAL A 95 13.53 12.79 -16.17
C VAL A 95 14.41 13.87 -15.54
N MET A 96 15.60 13.55 -15.04
CA MET A 96 16.43 14.52 -14.34
C MET A 96 16.90 15.66 -15.26
N PRO A 97 16.90 16.91 -14.77
CA PRO A 97 17.59 18.00 -15.45
C PRO A 97 19.10 17.72 -15.51
N GLY A 98 19.76 18.19 -16.57
CA GLY A 98 21.22 18.17 -16.72
C GLY A 98 21.91 19.19 -15.82
N TRP A 99 21.68 19.11 -14.51
CA TRP A 99 22.33 19.96 -13.53
C TRP A 99 23.76 19.52 -13.28
N GLU A 100 24.66 20.48 -13.20
CA GLU A 100 26.08 20.27 -12.96
C GLU A 100 26.63 21.35 -12.02
N ILE A 101 27.56 20.96 -11.15
CA ILE A 101 28.31 21.87 -10.29
C ILE A 101 29.79 21.76 -10.67
N ASN A 102 30.39 22.87 -11.09
CA ASN A 102 31.82 22.96 -11.43
C ASN A 102 32.57 23.72 -10.34
N VAL A 103 33.43 23.03 -9.59
CA VAL A 103 34.20 23.61 -8.47
C VAL A 103 35.62 23.03 -8.44
N TRP A 104 36.64 23.89 -8.28
CA TRP A 104 38.05 23.51 -8.14
C TRP A 104 38.59 22.58 -9.24
N GLY A 105 38.16 22.75 -10.49
CA GLY A 105 38.59 21.90 -11.61
C GLY A 105 37.91 20.52 -11.65
N HIS A 106 36.92 20.27 -10.79
CA HIS A 106 36.09 19.06 -10.81
C HIS A 106 34.64 19.39 -11.18
N THR A 107 33.99 18.45 -11.87
CA THR A 107 32.58 18.54 -12.26
C THR A 107 31.77 17.48 -11.53
N LEU A 108 30.79 17.91 -10.75
CA LEU A 108 29.78 17.04 -10.16
C LEU A 108 28.52 17.05 -11.03
N VAL A 109 28.26 15.94 -11.72
CA VAL A 109 27.10 15.76 -12.60
C VAL A 109 25.88 15.34 -11.78
N LEU A 110 25.14 16.33 -11.28
CA LEU A 110 23.95 16.10 -10.45
C LEU A 110 22.84 15.34 -11.19
N GLY A 111 22.74 15.53 -12.51
CA GLY A 111 21.76 14.82 -13.34
C GLY A 111 21.87 13.30 -13.26
N VAL A 112 23.07 12.76 -12.99
CA VAL A 112 23.32 11.32 -12.81
C VAL A 112 23.43 10.96 -11.34
N PHE A 113 24.08 11.81 -10.54
CA PHE A 113 24.32 11.55 -9.12
C PHE A 113 23.01 11.47 -8.31
N ILE A 114 22.04 12.35 -8.56
CA ILE A 114 20.79 12.37 -7.81
C ILE A 114 19.98 11.07 -8.03
N PRO A 115 19.73 10.60 -9.27
CA PRO A 115 19.09 9.30 -9.50
C PRO A 115 19.81 8.14 -8.83
N LEU A 116 21.14 8.12 -8.92
CA LEU A 116 21.98 7.09 -8.33
C LEU A 116 21.81 7.00 -6.81
N VAL A 117 21.61 8.13 -6.14
CA VAL A 117 21.40 8.21 -4.68
C VAL A 117 19.95 7.95 -4.29
N ILE A 118 18.97 8.46 -5.06
CA ILE A 118 17.54 8.28 -4.75
C ILE A 118 17.14 6.79 -4.82
N PHE A 119 17.63 6.04 -5.82
CA PHE A 119 17.30 4.62 -5.98
C PHE A 119 17.52 3.79 -4.70
N PRO A 120 18.73 3.73 -4.10
CA PRO A 120 18.96 2.97 -2.88
C PRO A 120 18.25 3.59 -1.67
N LEU A 121 18.10 4.92 -1.60
CA LEU A 121 17.36 5.57 -0.50
C LEU A 121 15.90 5.13 -0.45
N VAL A 122 15.26 4.93 -1.60
CA VAL A 122 13.90 4.39 -1.66
C VAL A 122 13.83 2.98 -1.08
N LEU A 123 14.79 2.11 -1.41
CA LEU A 123 14.84 0.75 -0.86
C LEU A 123 15.08 0.76 0.65
N VAL A 124 15.95 1.65 1.14
CA VAL A 124 16.18 1.85 2.58
C VAL A 124 14.92 2.38 3.26
N ALA A 125 14.21 3.33 2.66
CA ALA A 125 12.96 3.86 3.21
C ALA A 125 11.90 2.75 3.39
N ILE A 126 11.77 1.84 2.40
CA ILE A 126 10.88 0.67 2.50
C ILE A 126 11.34 -0.27 3.64
N ALA A 127 12.64 -0.56 3.72
CA ALA A 127 13.19 -1.43 4.76
C ALA A 127 13.00 -0.86 6.18
N VAL A 128 13.06 0.46 6.33
CA VAL A 128 12.95 1.16 7.62
C VAL A 128 11.49 1.50 7.98
N TYR A 129 10.55 1.44 7.02
CA TYR A 129 9.13 1.79 7.22
C TYR A 129 8.48 1.12 8.46
N PRO A 130 8.65 -0.19 8.72
CA PRO A 130 8.04 -0.83 9.90
C PRO A 130 8.48 -0.19 11.24
N PHE A 131 9.73 0.28 11.31
CA PHE A 131 10.27 0.93 12.50
C PHE A 131 9.73 2.34 12.68
N ILE A 132 9.52 3.06 11.57
CA ILE A 132 8.87 4.38 11.57
C ILE A 132 7.43 4.25 12.04
N GLU A 133 6.65 3.35 11.45
CA GLU A 133 5.25 3.15 11.82
C GLU A 133 5.11 2.70 13.27
N SER A 134 5.93 1.74 13.73
CA SER A 134 5.96 1.30 15.14
C SER A 134 6.39 2.42 16.10
N TRP A 135 7.20 3.39 15.67
CA TRP A 135 7.51 4.57 16.46
C TRP A 135 6.35 5.57 16.50
N VAL A 136 5.65 5.77 15.38
CA VAL A 136 4.47 6.66 15.27
C VAL A 136 3.33 6.14 16.15
N THR A 137 2.98 4.86 16.05
CA THR A 137 1.95 4.23 16.90
C THR A 137 2.44 4.07 18.34
N GLY A 138 3.72 3.72 18.53
CA GLY A 138 4.23 3.21 19.80
C GLY A 138 3.81 1.78 20.09
N ASP A 139 3.20 1.09 19.13
CA ASP A 139 2.82 -0.30 19.31
C ASP A 139 4.05 -1.21 19.15
N LYS A 140 4.33 -1.97 20.21
CA LYS A 140 5.42 -2.94 20.33
C LYS A 140 4.92 -4.35 20.60
N ARG A 141 3.61 -4.58 20.52
CA ARG A 141 2.99 -5.89 20.68
C ARG A 141 3.33 -6.79 19.48
N GLU A 142 3.19 -8.09 19.69
CA GLU A 142 3.28 -9.07 18.62
C GLU A 142 1.96 -9.15 17.87
N HIS A 143 2.02 -9.08 16.54
CA HIS A 143 0.85 -9.07 15.65
C HIS A 143 0.94 -10.21 14.65
N HIS A 144 -0.01 -11.15 14.73
CA HIS A 144 -0.14 -12.26 13.76
C HIS A 144 -1.41 -12.17 12.91
N ILE A 145 -2.31 -11.24 13.27
CA ILE A 145 -3.50 -10.91 12.50
C ILE A 145 -3.19 -9.76 11.53
N LEU A 146 -3.49 -9.99 10.25
CA LEU A 146 -3.28 -9.00 9.19
C LEU A 146 -4.34 -7.91 9.22
N ASP A 147 -3.87 -6.67 9.07
CA ASP A 147 -4.75 -5.54 8.77
C ASP A 147 -5.27 -5.63 7.35
N ARG A 148 -6.58 -5.42 7.20
CA ARG A 148 -7.15 -5.15 5.87
C ARG A 148 -6.65 -3.80 5.38
N PRO A 149 -6.22 -3.64 4.11
CA PRO A 149 -5.71 -2.37 3.62
C PRO A 149 -6.66 -1.17 3.86
N ARG A 150 -7.98 -1.39 3.70
CA ARG A 150 -8.98 -0.36 3.98
C ARG A 150 -9.02 0.11 5.45
N ASN A 151 -8.58 -0.72 6.40
CA ASN A 151 -8.58 -0.42 7.84
C ASN A 151 -7.34 0.38 8.29
N VAL A 152 -6.36 0.56 7.40
CA VAL A 152 -5.16 1.37 7.64
C VAL A 152 -4.97 2.39 6.51
N PRO A 153 -5.89 3.38 6.37
CA PRO A 153 -6.00 4.24 5.18
C PRO A 153 -4.70 4.95 4.82
N THR A 154 -4.03 5.51 5.82
CA THR A 154 -2.78 6.28 5.63
C THR A 154 -1.64 5.39 5.12
N ARG A 155 -1.42 4.21 5.73
CA ARG A 155 -0.42 3.24 5.25
C ARG A 155 -0.73 2.78 3.82
N THR A 156 -1.98 2.44 3.55
CA THR A 156 -2.42 2.00 2.21
C THR A 156 -2.22 3.10 1.16
N ALA A 157 -2.51 4.35 1.52
CA ALA A 157 -2.28 5.50 0.66
C ALA A 157 -0.79 5.74 0.38
N PHE A 158 0.10 5.59 1.37
CA PHE A 158 1.54 5.64 1.14
C PHE A 158 2.02 4.53 0.20
N GLY A 159 1.56 3.30 0.39
CA GLY A 159 1.88 2.18 -0.49
C GLY A 159 1.41 2.42 -1.93
N ALA A 160 0.17 2.90 -2.11
CA ALA A 160 -0.38 3.23 -3.43
C ALA A 160 0.38 4.40 -4.10
N ALA A 161 0.74 5.43 -3.34
CA ALA A 161 1.55 6.55 -3.82
C ALA A 161 2.92 6.06 -4.32
N TRP A 162 3.55 5.13 -3.61
CA TRP A 162 4.83 4.52 -4.01
C TRP A 162 4.73 3.72 -5.31
N ILE A 163 3.66 2.93 -5.45
CA ILE A 163 3.38 2.19 -6.68
C ILE A 163 3.13 3.16 -7.85
N SER A 164 2.44 4.27 -7.60
CA SER A 164 2.20 5.28 -8.64
C SER A 164 3.49 5.95 -9.12
N TRP A 165 4.46 6.15 -8.22
CA TRP A 165 5.81 6.61 -8.58
C TRP A 165 6.49 5.66 -9.55
N TYR A 166 6.46 4.35 -9.25
CA TYR A 166 7.01 3.34 -10.13
C TYR A 166 6.40 3.42 -11.53
N PHE A 167 5.07 3.54 -11.66
CA PHE A 167 4.42 3.66 -12.96
C PHE A 167 4.76 4.96 -13.71
N VAL A 168 4.79 6.10 -13.04
CA VAL A 168 5.18 7.38 -13.65
C VAL A 168 6.60 7.30 -14.18
N LEU A 169 7.53 6.74 -13.39
CA LEU A 169 8.91 6.58 -13.81
C LEU A 169 9.07 5.50 -14.88
N LEU A 170 8.26 4.43 -14.87
CA LEU A 170 8.25 3.43 -15.95
C LEU A 170 7.88 4.06 -17.29
N VAL A 171 6.90 4.99 -17.31
CA VAL A 171 6.58 5.79 -18.51
C VAL A 171 7.79 6.62 -18.93
N GLY A 172 8.51 7.21 -17.98
CA GLY A 172 9.75 7.94 -18.25
C GLY A 172 10.88 7.08 -18.82
N GLY A 173 11.05 5.85 -18.30
CA GLY A 173 12.04 4.90 -18.80
C GLY A 173 11.72 4.47 -20.24
N GLY A 174 10.43 4.41 -20.56
CA GLY A 174 9.87 4.09 -21.86
C GLY A 174 9.73 5.25 -22.86
N ASN A 175 10.20 6.46 -22.55
CA ASN A 175 9.69 7.69 -23.17
C ASN A 175 9.78 7.75 -24.71
N ASP A 176 10.81 7.19 -25.32
CA ASP A 176 10.99 7.12 -26.77
C ASP A 176 10.00 6.15 -27.44
N ILE A 177 9.66 5.04 -26.79
CA ILE A 177 8.63 4.09 -27.24
C ILE A 177 7.24 4.73 -27.14
N TRP A 178 6.95 5.45 -26.04
CA TRP A 178 5.71 6.23 -25.95
C TRP A 178 5.62 7.29 -27.05
N ALA A 179 6.71 8.00 -27.33
CA ALA A 179 6.75 9.02 -28.36
C ALA A 179 6.45 8.47 -29.75
N THR A 180 7.07 7.34 -30.13
CA THR A 180 6.91 6.74 -31.46
C THR A 180 5.55 6.09 -31.66
N HIS A 181 5.03 5.35 -30.67
CA HIS A 181 3.77 4.61 -30.81
C HIS A 181 2.52 5.48 -30.62
N PHE A 182 2.61 6.55 -29.82
CA PHE A 182 1.48 7.46 -29.59
C PHE A 182 1.63 8.80 -30.32
N HIS A 183 2.66 8.96 -31.14
CA HIS A 183 2.95 10.18 -31.90
C HIS A 183 3.02 11.44 -31.02
N LEU A 184 3.66 11.30 -29.85
CA LEU A 184 3.82 12.37 -28.87
C LEU A 184 5.23 12.98 -28.95
N SER A 185 5.35 14.24 -28.54
CA SER A 185 6.65 14.85 -28.34
C SER A 185 7.35 14.25 -27.12
N ILE A 186 8.62 13.87 -27.27
CA ILE A 186 9.49 13.43 -26.16
C ILE A 186 9.52 14.51 -25.06
N ASN A 187 9.57 15.80 -25.44
CA ASN A 187 9.58 16.90 -24.46
C ASN A 187 8.30 16.92 -23.63
N SER A 188 7.14 16.69 -24.25
CA SER A 188 5.86 16.62 -23.54
C SER A 188 5.83 15.46 -22.56
N ILE A 189 6.35 14.28 -22.95
CA ILE A 189 6.44 13.11 -22.06
C ILE A 189 7.39 13.42 -20.90
N THR A 190 8.57 13.99 -21.16
CA THR A 190 9.53 14.35 -20.10
C THR A 190 8.92 15.33 -19.10
N TRP A 191 8.22 16.37 -19.57
CA TRP A 191 7.55 17.32 -18.67
C TRP A 191 6.39 16.68 -17.90
N PHE A 192 5.61 15.81 -18.55
CA PHE A 192 4.59 15.02 -17.87
C PHE A 192 5.18 14.19 -16.73
N VAL A 193 6.28 13.47 -16.97
CA VAL A 193 6.94 12.66 -15.93
C VAL A 193 7.55 13.54 -14.84
N ARG A 194 8.17 14.69 -15.17
CA ARG A 194 8.71 15.65 -14.19
C ARG A 194 7.64 16.15 -13.23
N ILE A 195 6.53 16.61 -13.77
CA ILE A 195 5.40 17.12 -12.96
C ILE A 195 4.72 15.96 -12.24
N GLY A 196 4.48 14.87 -12.96
CA GLY A 196 3.81 13.67 -12.47
C GLY A 196 4.54 13.01 -11.31
N PHE A 197 5.88 13.05 -11.30
CA PHE A 197 6.69 12.56 -10.19
C PHE A 197 6.29 13.22 -8.87
N PHE A 198 5.96 14.51 -8.84
CA PHE A 198 5.53 15.16 -7.61
C PHE A 198 4.02 15.08 -7.40
N VAL A 199 3.24 15.25 -8.47
CA VAL A 199 1.79 15.45 -8.38
C VAL A 199 1.03 14.13 -8.27
N VAL A 200 1.36 13.13 -9.07
CA VAL A 200 0.59 11.87 -9.14
C VAL A 200 0.56 11.12 -7.80
N PRO A 201 1.69 10.93 -7.07
CA PRO A 201 1.66 10.25 -5.78
C PRO A 201 0.83 10.98 -4.74
N VAL A 202 0.82 12.32 -4.74
CA VAL A 202 -0.02 13.12 -3.83
C VAL A 202 -1.49 12.92 -4.15
N ILE A 203 -1.86 12.97 -5.43
CA ILE A 203 -3.24 12.69 -5.86
C ILE A 203 -3.65 11.27 -5.50
N VAL A 204 -2.82 10.27 -5.81
CA VAL A 204 -3.09 8.86 -5.49
C VAL A 204 -3.22 8.67 -3.99
N PHE A 205 -2.35 9.27 -3.19
CA PHE A 205 -2.44 9.24 -1.74
C PHE A 205 -3.81 9.74 -1.25
N VAL A 206 -4.23 10.93 -1.70
CA VAL A 206 -5.52 11.54 -1.29
C VAL A 206 -6.69 10.66 -1.73
N ILE A 207 -6.70 10.20 -2.99
CA ILE A 207 -7.76 9.35 -3.53
C ILE A 207 -7.82 8.03 -2.76
N THR A 208 -6.71 7.33 -2.61
CA THR A 208 -6.66 6.04 -1.90
C THR A 208 -7.12 6.19 -0.46
N LYS A 209 -6.66 7.22 0.26
CA LYS A 209 -7.10 7.49 1.63
C LYS A 209 -8.62 7.71 1.69
N ARG A 210 -9.18 8.54 0.79
CA ARG A 210 -10.63 8.81 0.72
C ARG A 210 -11.43 7.56 0.38
N VAL A 211 -10.94 6.72 -0.54
CA VAL A 211 -11.57 5.44 -0.88
C VAL A 211 -11.56 4.49 0.31
N CYS A 212 -10.44 4.36 1.03
CA CYS A 212 -10.37 3.55 2.24
C CYS A 212 -11.37 4.02 3.30
N LEU A 213 -11.46 5.33 3.55
CA LEU A 213 -12.44 5.91 4.48
C LEU A 213 -13.89 5.68 4.03
N GLY A 214 -14.18 5.82 2.73
CA GLY A 214 -15.49 5.50 2.17
C GLY A 214 -15.87 4.03 2.35
N LEU A 215 -14.91 3.12 2.16
CA LEU A 215 -15.09 1.70 2.42
C LEU A 215 -15.31 1.41 3.92
N GLN A 216 -14.61 2.09 4.82
CA GLN A 216 -14.84 1.97 6.27
C GLN A 216 -16.23 2.47 6.68
N ARG A 217 -16.71 3.59 6.12
CA ARG A 217 -18.07 4.09 6.36
C ARG A 217 -19.10 3.07 5.92
N ARG A 218 -18.95 2.54 4.70
CA ARG A 218 -19.84 1.47 4.20
C ARG A 218 -19.80 0.23 5.09
N ASP A 219 -18.63 -0.15 5.58
CA ASP A 219 -18.49 -1.29 6.49
C ASP A 219 -19.16 -1.00 7.86
N LYS A 220 -19.07 0.23 8.38
CA LYS A 220 -19.82 0.68 9.59
C LYS A 220 -21.33 0.64 9.35
N ASP A 221 -21.81 1.17 8.24
CA ASP A 221 -23.25 1.21 7.91
C ASP A 221 -23.82 -0.20 7.79
N LYS A 222 -23.07 -1.12 7.18
CA LYS A 222 -23.45 -2.54 7.09
C LYS A 222 -23.53 -3.23 8.45
N VAL A 223 -22.65 -2.87 9.37
CA VAL A 223 -22.70 -3.41 10.74
C VAL A 223 -23.93 -2.88 11.48
N LEU A 224 -24.25 -1.59 11.34
CA LEU A 224 -25.36 -0.96 12.06
C LEU A 224 -26.74 -1.31 11.47
N HIS A 225 -26.89 -1.28 10.15
CA HIS A 225 -28.18 -1.40 9.48
C HIS A 225 -28.39 -2.77 8.82
N GLY A 226 -27.33 -3.54 8.60
CA GLY A 226 -27.38 -4.79 7.85
C GLY A 226 -27.03 -4.61 6.37
N ARG A 227 -27.21 -5.67 5.58
CA ARG A 227 -26.98 -5.64 4.12
C ARG A 227 -28.24 -5.22 3.40
N GLU A 228 -28.05 -4.48 2.32
CA GLU A 228 -29.08 -4.11 1.36
C GLU A 228 -29.70 -5.39 0.75
N SER A 229 -31.02 -5.58 0.86
CA SER A 229 -31.72 -6.74 0.27
C SER A 229 -32.21 -6.47 -1.15
N GLY A 230 -32.32 -5.19 -1.55
CA GLY A 230 -32.98 -4.77 -2.78
C GLY A 230 -34.52 -4.84 -2.71
N ILE A 231 -35.11 -5.19 -1.57
CA ILE A 231 -36.55 -5.23 -1.36
C ILE A 231 -37.02 -3.86 -0.83
N ILE A 232 -37.70 -3.09 -1.68
CA ILE A 232 -38.32 -1.83 -1.29
C ILE A 232 -39.77 -2.09 -0.86
N LYS A 233 -40.12 -1.66 0.35
CA LYS A 233 -41.48 -1.76 0.90
C LYS A 233 -42.07 -0.37 1.09
N ARG A 234 -43.27 -0.16 0.56
CA ARG A 234 -44.06 1.05 0.84
C ARG A 234 -44.87 0.85 2.12
N LEU A 235 -44.71 1.76 3.08
CA LEU A 235 -45.44 1.76 4.35
C LEU A 235 -46.86 2.36 4.18
N PRO A 236 -47.81 2.06 5.08
CA PRO A 236 -49.19 2.55 4.98
C PRO A 236 -49.32 4.08 4.90
N HIS A 237 -48.38 4.82 5.48
CA HIS A 237 -48.31 6.29 5.43
C HIS A 237 -47.59 6.85 4.20
N GLY A 238 -47.16 5.98 3.26
CA GLY A 238 -46.64 6.36 1.96
C GLY A 238 -45.11 6.39 1.83
N GLU A 239 -44.36 6.23 2.92
CA GLU A 239 -42.90 6.15 2.93
C GLU A 239 -42.38 4.87 2.25
N PHE A 240 -41.21 4.95 1.63
CA PHE A 240 -40.53 3.80 1.04
C PHE A 240 -39.29 3.48 1.86
N ILE A 241 -39.22 2.25 2.38
CA ILE A 241 -38.06 1.74 3.11
C ILE A 241 -37.40 0.61 2.34
N GLU A 242 -36.07 0.54 2.39
CA GLU A 242 -35.34 -0.64 1.98
C GLU A 242 -35.23 -1.60 3.17
N VAL A 243 -35.72 -2.83 2.99
CA VAL A 243 -35.58 -3.87 4.01
C VAL A 243 -34.12 -4.30 4.06
N HIS A 244 -33.46 -4.10 5.19
CA HIS A 244 -32.10 -4.59 5.39
C HIS A 244 -32.12 -5.96 6.07
N GLU A 245 -31.22 -6.84 5.63
CA GLU A 245 -31.02 -8.14 6.28
C GLU A 245 -29.85 -8.07 7.25
N PRO A 246 -29.98 -8.60 8.49
CA PRO A 246 -28.89 -8.62 9.44
C PRO A 246 -27.73 -9.47 8.92
N LEU A 247 -26.51 -9.03 9.23
CA LEU A 247 -25.31 -9.78 8.90
C LEU A 247 -25.16 -11.01 9.81
N SER A 248 -24.50 -12.05 9.29
CA SER A 248 -24.07 -13.17 10.14
C SER A 248 -23.04 -12.71 11.18
N GLN A 249 -22.98 -13.42 12.31
CA GLN A 249 -22.00 -13.09 13.38
C GLN A 249 -20.56 -13.15 12.88
N GLU A 250 -20.26 -14.06 11.96
CA GLU A 250 -18.95 -14.14 11.29
C GLU A 250 -18.64 -12.86 10.50
N ALA A 251 -19.60 -12.36 9.73
CA ALA A 251 -19.42 -11.14 8.94
C ALA A 251 -19.25 -9.91 9.85
N LEU A 252 -20.06 -9.80 10.91
CA LEU A 252 -19.94 -8.73 11.92
C LEU A 252 -18.55 -8.73 12.55
N HIS A 253 -18.10 -9.87 13.10
CA HIS A 253 -16.77 -10.00 13.69
C HIS A 253 -15.67 -9.61 12.69
N THR A 254 -15.80 -10.06 11.45
CA THR A 254 -14.82 -9.78 10.41
C THR A 254 -14.70 -8.29 10.06
N LEU A 255 -15.79 -7.52 10.18
CA LEU A 255 -15.79 -6.07 9.96
C LEU A 255 -15.28 -5.29 11.19
N THR A 256 -15.54 -5.77 12.42
CA THR A 256 -15.22 -5.05 13.66
C THR A 256 -13.93 -5.49 14.35
N ALA A 257 -13.32 -6.61 13.98
CA ALA A 257 -12.13 -7.19 14.64
C ALA A 257 -10.82 -6.42 14.44
N HIS A 258 -10.80 -5.35 13.66
CA HIS A 258 -9.58 -4.57 13.42
C HIS A 258 -9.25 -3.62 14.58
N GLU A 259 -7.96 -3.40 14.81
CA GLU A 259 -7.49 -2.46 15.83
C GLU A 259 -7.74 -1.01 15.39
N GLN A 260 -8.09 -0.14 16.33
CA GLN A 260 -8.17 1.30 16.11
C GLN A 260 -7.22 2.00 17.07
N TYR A 261 -6.13 2.51 16.52
CA TYR A 261 -5.14 3.24 17.30
C TYR A 261 -5.69 4.59 17.71
N GLN A 262 -5.45 4.97 18.96
CA GLN A 262 -5.66 6.34 19.41
C GLN A 262 -4.40 7.16 19.12
N PRO A 263 -4.52 8.41 18.64
CA PRO A 263 -3.37 9.28 18.46
C PRO A 263 -2.54 9.39 19.73
N ALA A 264 -1.22 9.39 19.57
CA ALA A 264 -0.31 9.54 20.69
C ALA A 264 -0.49 10.91 21.35
N ALA A 265 -1.00 10.93 22.57
CA ALA A 265 -1.15 12.14 23.37
C ALA A 265 0.20 12.64 23.90
N ILE A 266 0.40 13.95 23.88
CA ILE A 266 1.43 14.59 24.69
C ILE A 266 0.91 14.54 26.13
N GLY A 267 1.51 13.69 26.97
CA GLY A 267 1.11 13.56 28.38
C GLY A 267 1.20 14.88 29.15
N ALA A 268 0.82 14.87 30.43
CA ALA A 268 0.78 16.07 31.26
C ALA A 268 2.09 16.88 31.15
N THR A 269 1.95 18.16 30.82
CA THR A 269 3.07 19.11 30.67
C THR A 269 3.53 19.66 32.02
N VAL A 270 2.82 19.33 33.09
CA VAL A 270 3.11 19.72 34.47
C VAL A 270 3.06 18.44 35.31
N ASP A 271 4.03 18.23 36.17
CA ASP A 271 4.01 17.11 37.12
C ASP A 271 3.06 17.38 38.30
N GLU A 272 2.89 16.38 39.17
CA GLU A 272 2.02 16.49 40.36
C GLU A 272 2.46 17.60 41.34
N ASN A 273 3.70 18.10 41.22
CA ASN A 273 4.28 19.16 42.05
C ASN A 273 4.30 20.53 41.35
N GLY A 274 3.69 20.67 40.17
CA GLY A 274 3.62 21.94 39.45
C GLY A 274 4.86 22.27 38.59
N VAL A 275 5.80 21.34 38.43
CA VAL A 275 7.00 21.57 37.61
C VAL A 275 6.69 21.33 36.14
N GLU A 276 6.90 22.36 35.32
CA GLU A 276 6.72 22.25 33.87
C GLU A 276 7.74 21.29 33.24
N ARG A 277 7.22 20.23 32.64
CA ARG A 277 7.99 19.31 31.81
C ARG A 277 8.22 19.93 30.44
N LYS A 278 9.49 20.07 30.05
CA LYS A 278 9.85 20.41 28.66
C LYS A 278 9.58 19.22 27.73
N VAL A 279 8.50 19.31 26.96
CA VAL A 279 8.15 18.32 25.92
C VAL A 279 9.24 18.30 24.84
N LYS A 280 9.80 17.13 24.56
CA LYS A 280 10.86 16.98 23.55
C LYS A 280 10.31 17.18 22.14
N GLY A 281 11.11 17.72 21.23
CA GLY A 281 10.70 17.92 19.83
C GLY A 281 10.27 16.62 19.13
N SER A 282 10.91 15.50 19.45
CA SER A 282 10.55 14.17 18.94
C SER A 282 9.17 13.71 19.41
N GLU A 283 8.76 14.04 20.63
CA GLU A 283 7.43 13.71 21.17
C GLU A 283 6.34 14.51 20.48
N ARG A 284 6.60 15.81 20.23
CA ARG A 284 5.70 16.66 19.44
C ARG A 284 5.55 16.14 18.01
N LEU A 285 6.67 15.76 17.38
CA LEU A 285 6.65 15.19 16.03
C LEU A 285 5.88 13.87 15.99
N ARG A 286 6.13 12.96 16.95
CA ARG A 286 5.41 11.70 17.06
C ARG A 286 3.91 11.91 17.22
N SER A 287 3.49 12.79 18.13
CA SER A 287 2.08 13.10 18.35
C SER A 287 1.43 13.64 17.09
N LYS A 288 2.05 14.60 16.40
CA LYS A 288 1.54 15.15 15.13
C LYS A 288 1.44 14.10 14.01
N LEU A 289 2.43 13.22 13.88
CA LEU A 289 2.39 12.14 12.89
C LEU A 289 1.34 11.10 13.25
N SER A 290 1.20 10.76 14.53
CA SER A 290 0.20 9.82 15.03
C SER A 290 -1.21 10.36 14.78
N GLU A 291 -1.44 11.65 15.02
CA GLU A 291 -2.66 12.36 14.65
C GLU A 291 -2.90 12.32 13.13
N GLY A 292 -1.87 12.55 12.33
CA GLY A 292 -1.98 12.44 10.86
C GLY A 292 -2.33 11.03 10.38
N PHE A 293 -1.86 9.98 11.05
CA PHE A 293 -2.09 8.59 10.68
C PHE A 293 -3.42 8.04 11.20
N TYR A 294 -3.79 8.38 12.44
CA TYR A 294 -4.87 7.75 13.21
C TYR A 294 -5.81 8.76 13.89
N GLY A 295 -5.71 10.05 13.58
CA GLY A 295 -6.65 11.08 14.05
C GLY A 295 -8.05 10.90 13.46
N GLU A 296 -8.99 11.75 13.89
CA GLU A 296 -10.41 11.67 13.53
C GLU A 296 -10.67 11.75 12.02
N GLU A 297 -9.84 12.48 11.28
CA GLU A 297 -9.95 12.58 9.82
C GLU A 297 -9.34 11.38 9.07
N SER A 298 -8.63 10.51 9.78
CA SER A 298 -7.81 9.44 9.21
C SER A 298 -8.35 8.03 9.44
N GLN A 299 -9.36 7.89 10.28
CA GLN A 299 -10.08 6.64 10.53
C GLN A 299 -11.55 6.89 10.86
N ILE A 300 -12.42 5.94 10.50
CA ILE A 300 -13.84 5.98 10.89
C ILE A 300 -14.01 5.15 12.16
N PRO A 301 -14.56 5.70 13.26
CA PRO A 301 -14.70 4.96 14.50
C PRO A 301 -15.61 3.75 14.31
N LYS A 302 -15.22 2.61 14.92
CA LYS A 302 -16.05 1.40 14.91
C LYS A 302 -17.42 1.66 15.55
N PRO A 303 -18.48 1.00 15.07
CA PRO A 303 -19.76 1.04 15.77
C PRO A 303 -19.66 0.47 17.17
N THR A 304 -20.27 1.15 18.13
CA THR A 304 -20.33 0.76 19.55
C THR A 304 -21.45 -0.26 19.78
N VAL A 305 -21.40 -0.96 20.92
CA VAL A 305 -22.44 -1.93 21.29
C VAL A 305 -23.76 -1.21 21.56
N GLU A 306 -23.70 0.00 22.10
CA GLU A 306 -24.82 0.88 22.38
C GLU A 306 -25.49 1.33 21.06
N GLU A 307 -24.72 1.87 20.11
CA GLU A 307 -25.24 2.25 18.77
C GLU A 307 -25.91 1.06 18.07
N TYR A 308 -25.28 -0.12 18.11
CA TYR A 308 -25.83 -1.33 17.50
C TYR A 308 -27.14 -1.76 18.18
N LYS A 309 -27.22 -1.73 19.52
CA LYS A 309 -28.42 -2.08 20.27
C LYS A 309 -29.54 -1.07 20.07
N GLU A 310 -29.24 0.22 20.01
CA GLU A 310 -30.24 1.27 19.79
C GLU A 310 -30.97 1.06 18.45
N ILE A 311 -30.22 0.79 17.38
CA ILE A 311 -30.78 0.54 16.04
C ILE A 311 -31.52 -0.80 15.98
N THR A 312 -30.98 -1.86 16.60
CA THR A 312 -31.59 -3.21 16.51
C THR A 312 -32.75 -3.45 17.48
N SER A 313 -32.86 -2.67 18.57
CA SER A 313 -33.93 -2.82 19.58
C SER A 313 -35.26 -2.16 19.20
N GLY A 314 -35.35 -1.50 18.04
CA GLY A 314 -36.61 -0.97 17.50
C GLY A 314 -37.14 0.29 18.19
N HIS A 315 -36.33 1.00 18.98
CA HIS A 315 -36.69 2.29 19.57
C HIS A 315 -36.30 3.50 18.71
N GLY A 316 -35.61 3.30 17.58
CA GLY A 316 -35.37 4.33 16.58
C GLY A 316 -36.52 4.40 15.59
N HIS A 317 -37.21 5.55 15.56
CA HIS A 317 -38.10 5.93 14.48
C HIS A 317 -37.36 5.86 13.12
N HIS A 318 -37.63 4.82 12.35
CA HIS A 318 -37.33 4.72 10.92
C HIS A 318 -38.46 3.98 10.21
#